data_AF-A0A949ERV2-F1
#
_entry.id   AF-A0A949ERV2-F1
#
_cell.length_a   1.000
_cell.length_b   1.000
_cell.length_c   1.000
_cell.angle_alpha   90.00
_cell.angle_beta   90.00
_cell.angle_gamma   90.00
#
_symmetry.space_group_name_H-M   'P 1'
#
loop_
_entity.id
_entity.type
_entity.pdbx_description
1 polymer ?
#
loop_
_entity_poly.entity_id
_entity_poly.type
_entity_poly.pdbx_seq_one_letter_code
_entity_poly.pdbx_strand_id
1 'polypeptide(L)'
;MAVYKNGSSGEDVARIQKALKDAGFYQGEPDGVFGSPTETALKKFQTASGLGADGIVGPATWGKLFPSQASAPKEVSGDLDSRCLALTGSFETGKFSPECFATMTGNFDGQGMSFGALQWNFGQGTLQTLLKEMFANHQDIVVGIFGENLGQLQQAINGGKEAALSFAASIQDQAKHTITDPWKQMFRALGLTPEFQAIEVRGAATYYQKGIRLCQDYGLWSERGRALMFDICVQNGSIADGVKALIMADFGKLPQSASPEETELAKMRIVANRRAEAANPKFVEDVRRRKLCIAEGKGVVHGISYDLARQFGLDLRKVAGAGS
;
A
#
# COMPACT_ATOMS: atom_id res chain seq x y z
N MET A 1 11.69 -6.44 27.10
CA MET A 1 12.59 -6.96 26.05
C MET A 1 13.98 -7.11 26.64
N ALA A 2 14.73 -8.11 26.21
CA ALA A 2 16.13 -8.27 26.61
C ALA A 2 16.99 -7.13 26.07
N VAL A 3 18.09 -6.84 26.78
CA VAL A 3 19.07 -5.81 26.41
C VAL A 3 20.41 -6.50 26.20
N TYR A 4 21.03 -6.29 25.03
CA TYR A 4 22.33 -6.89 24.69
C TYR A 4 23.42 -5.82 24.70
N LYS A 5 24.57 -6.16 25.27
CA LYS A 5 25.72 -5.27 25.43
C LYS A 5 27.00 -6.09 25.50
N ASN A 6 28.14 -5.42 25.63
CA ASN A 6 29.42 -6.10 25.83
C ASN A 6 29.34 -7.10 27.00
N GLY A 7 29.76 -8.34 26.75
CA GLY A 7 29.63 -9.49 27.66
C GLY A 7 28.36 -10.34 27.47
N SER A 8 27.38 -9.91 26.65
CA SER A 8 26.25 -10.76 26.27
C SER A 8 26.69 -11.89 25.33
N SER A 9 26.01 -13.03 25.38
CA SER A 9 26.23 -14.13 24.44
C SER A 9 24.95 -14.88 24.11
N GLY A 10 24.96 -15.67 23.04
CA GLY A 10 23.85 -16.53 22.59
C GLY A 10 23.38 -16.25 21.16
N GLU A 11 22.33 -16.95 20.73
CA GLU A 11 21.83 -16.91 19.36
C GLU A 11 21.39 -15.50 18.92
N ASP A 12 20.78 -14.74 19.82
CA ASP A 12 20.39 -13.36 19.54
C ASP A 12 21.60 -12.44 19.27
N VAL A 13 22.73 -12.70 19.94
CA VAL A 13 23.98 -11.97 19.68
C VAL A 13 24.54 -12.32 18.31
N ALA A 14 24.50 -13.59 17.92
CA ALA A 14 24.90 -14.01 16.58
C ALA A 14 24.01 -13.36 15.51
N ARG A 15 22.70 -13.28 15.79
CA ARG A 15 21.74 -12.59 14.94
C ARG A 15 22.02 -11.09 14.81
N ILE A 16 22.37 -10.41 15.91
CA ILE A 16 22.79 -8.99 15.92
C ILE A 16 24.05 -8.80 15.08
N GLN A 17 25.09 -9.63 15.29
CA GLN A 17 26.33 -9.58 14.52
C GLN A 17 26.09 -9.77 13.03
N LYS A 18 25.23 -10.73 12.65
CA LYS A 18 24.84 -10.93 11.27
C LYS A 18 24.14 -9.71 10.68
N ALA A 19 23.17 -9.12 11.37
CA ALA A 19 22.48 -7.91 10.89
C ALA A 19 23.44 -6.73 10.73
N LEU A 20 24.38 -6.55 11.66
CA LEU A 20 25.42 -5.52 11.55
C LEU A 20 26.38 -5.80 10.38
N LYS A 21 26.68 -7.07 10.08
CA LYS A 21 27.52 -7.48 8.95
C LYS A 21 26.82 -7.22 7.62
N ASP A 22 25.56 -7.61 7.51
CA ASP A 22 24.71 -7.37 6.33
C ASP A 22 24.53 -5.87 6.07
N ALA A 23 24.49 -5.05 7.13
CA ALA A 23 24.47 -3.59 7.05
C ALA A 23 25.84 -2.94 6.79
N GLY A 24 26.92 -3.71 6.69
CA GLY A 24 28.27 -3.22 6.38
C GLY A 24 29.05 -2.65 7.57
N PHE A 25 28.55 -2.78 8.79
CA PHE A 25 29.18 -2.22 10.00
C PHE A 25 30.05 -3.21 10.77
N TYR A 26 29.87 -4.51 10.56
CA TYR A 26 30.62 -5.58 11.22
C TYR A 26 31.38 -6.45 10.20
N GLN A 27 32.64 -6.75 10.50
CA GLN A 27 33.54 -7.50 9.59
C GLN A 27 33.92 -8.89 10.14
N GLY A 28 33.57 -9.19 11.39
CA GLY A 28 33.81 -10.50 12.00
C GLY A 28 32.82 -11.56 11.55
N GLU A 29 33.07 -12.81 11.92
CA GLU A 29 32.05 -13.86 11.82
C GLU A 29 31.08 -13.78 13.00
N PRO A 30 29.77 -13.94 12.79
CA PRO A 30 28.80 -14.04 13.87
C PRO A 30 29.06 -15.27 14.74
N ASP A 31 29.70 -15.08 15.89
CA ASP A 31 30.09 -16.13 16.84
C ASP A 31 29.17 -16.22 18.06
N GLY A 32 28.20 -15.30 18.17
CA GLY A 32 27.29 -15.25 19.30
C GLY A 32 27.91 -14.67 20.56
N VAL A 33 29.07 -14.00 20.48
CA VAL A 33 29.74 -13.36 21.62
C VAL A 33 29.83 -11.85 21.41
N PHE A 34 29.21 -11.09 22.30
CA PHE A 34 29.15 -9.64 22.19
C PHE A 34 30.41 -9.05 22.84
N GLY A 35 31.49 -8.98 22.07
CA GLY A 35 32.75 -8.35 22.49
C GLY A 35 32.94 -6.93 21.95
N SER A 36 34.12 -6.36 22.21
CA SER A 36 34.51 -5.01 21.75
C SER A 36 34.35 -4.78 20.23
N PRO A 37 34.61 -5.76 19.34
CA PRO A 37 34.36 -5.59 17.91
C PRO A 37 32.87 -5.38 17.58
N THR A 38 31.99 -6.15 18.24
CA THR A 38 30.53 -6.05 18.07
C THR A 38 30.02 -4.71 18.61
N GLU A 39 30.52 -4.27 19.76
CA GLU A 39 30.18 -2.95 20.33
C GLU A 39 30.59 -1.79 19.42
N THR A 40 31.79 -1.87 18.84
CA THR A 40 32.30 -0.84 17.91
C THR A 40 31.45 -0.76 16.63
N ALA A 41 31.09 -1.91 16.07
CA ALA A 41 30.18 -1.99 14.92
C ALA A 41 28.79 -1.43 15.26
N LEU A 42 28.28 -1.78 16.44
CA LEU A 42 26.97 -1.31 16.89
C LEU A 42 26.93 0.21 17.05
N LYS A 43 27.93 0.82 17.68
CA LYS A 43 27.99 2.28 17.84
C LYS A 43 28.01 2.99 16.48
N LYS A 44 28.76 2.46 15.50
CA LYS A 44 28.75 3.00 14.13
C LYS A 44 27.36 2.89 13.48
N PHE A 45 26.72 1.73 13.62
CA PHE A 45 25.36 1.50 13.12
C PHE A 45 24.34 2.45 13.78
N GLN A 46 24.41 2.63 15.10
CA GLN A 46 23.53 3.53 15.85
C GLN A 46 23.66 4.97 15.37
N THR A 47 24.90 5.48 15.24
CA THR A 47 25.17 6.81 14.68
C THR A 47 24.60 6.96 13.27
N ALA A 48 24.87 5.99 12.39
CA ALA A 48 24.35 5.99 11.02
C ALA A 48 22.82 5.90 10.95
N SER A 49 22.19 5.32 11.97
CA SER A 49 20.74 5.15 12.08
C SER A 49 20.02 6.29 12.83
N GLY A 50 20.75 7.34 13.21
CA GLY A 50 20.21 8.48 13.97
C GLY A 50 19.84 8.17 15.42
N LEU A 51 20.47 7.15 16.02
CA LEU A 51 20.30 6.76 17.42
C LEU A 51 21.49 7.25 18.27
N GLY A 52 21.29 7.31 19.59
CA GLY A 52 22.39 7.49 20.54
C GLY A 52 23.35 6.29 20.47
N ALA A 53 24.65 6.54 20.29
CA ALA A 53 25.68 5.51 20.13
C ALA A 53 26.19 4.97 21.48
N ASP A 54 25.28 4.44 22.29
CA ASP A 54 25.56 3.89 23.62
C ASP A 54 26.19 2.49 23.59
N GLY A 55 26.21 1.81 22.45
CA GLY A 55 26.72 0.45 22.32
C GLY A 55 25.81 -0.62 22.93
N ILE A 56 24.54 -0.28 23.15
CA ILE A 56 23.54 -1.17 23.76
C ILE A 56 22.40 -1.43 22.77
N VAL A 57 22.08 -2.72 22.57
CA VAL A 57 20.90 -3.12 21.80
C VAL A 57 19.68 -3.07 22.71
N GLY A 58 19.10 -1.87 22.83
CA GLY A 58 17.76 -1.65 23.39
C GLY A 58 16.65 -1.73 22.34
N PRO A 59 15.37 -1.50 22.71
CA PRO A 59 14.23 -1.64 21.80
C PRO A 59 14.34 -0.81 20.50
N ALA A 60 14.86 0.41 20.58
CA ALA A 60 15.05 1.29 19.42
C ALA A 60 16.12 0.74 18.45
N THR A 61 17.27 0.32 18.99
CA THR A 61 18.35 -0.31 18.22
C THR A 61 17.88 -1.63 17.60
N TRP A 62 17.15 -2.44 18.37
CA TRP A 62 16.57 -3.70 17.91
C TRP A 62 15.61 -3.47 16.74
N GLY A 63 14.73 -2.46 16.82
CA GLY A 63 13.81 -2.11 15.74
C GLY A 63 14.50 -1.59 14.47
N LYS A 64 15.74 -1.08 14.56
CA LYS A 64 16.52 -0.69 13.37
C LYS A 64 17.30 -1.86 12.77
N LEU A 65 17.84 -2.76 13.60
CA LEU A 65 18.54 -3.97 13.14
C LEU A 65 17.59 -5.01 12.56
N PHE A 66 16.43 -5.13 13.20
CA PHE A 66 15.35 -6.01 12.82
C PHE A 66 14.10 -5.14 12.74
N PRO A 67 13.98 -4.29 11.70
CA PRO A 67 12.70 -3.72 11.39
C PRO A 67 11.74 -4.89 11.39
N SER A 68 10.71 -4.80 12.24
CA SER A 68 9.67 -5.80 12.20
C SER A 68 9.28 -5.89 10.74
N GLN A 69 9.49 -7.04 10.10
CA GLN A 69 8.44 -7.50 9.23
C GLN A 69 7.25 -7.48 10.18
N ALA A 70 6.43 -6.42 10.10
CA ALA A 70 5.12 -6.42 10.70
C ALA A 70 4.62 -7.84 10.49
N SER A 71 4.29 -8.54 11.58
CA SER A 71 3.77 -9.91 11.51
C SER A 71 2.97 -10.00 10.24
N ALA A 72 3.43 -10.81 9.27
CA ALA A 72 2.99 -10.65 7.89
C ALA A 72 1.49 -10.41 7.92
N PRO A 73 0.99 -9.31 7.32
CA PRO A 73 -0.41 -8.96 7.37
C PRO A 73 -1.18 -10.26 7.20
N LYS A 74 -2.09 -10.57 8.14
CA LYS A 74 -3.03 -11.68 7.92
C LYS A 74 -3.56 -11.47 6.51
N GLU A 75 -3.46 -12.51 5.68
CA GLU A 75 -3.92 -12.47 4.30
C GLU A 75 -5.23 -11.69 4.26
N VAL A 76 -5.28 -10.63 3.43
CA VAL A 76 -6.47 -9.80 3.34
C VAL A 76 -7.67 -10.70 3.06
N SER A 77 -8.55 -10.83 4.06
CA SER A 77 -9.77 -11.61 3.92
C SER A 77 -10.76 -10.83 3.06
N GLY A 78 -11.37 -11.49 2.09
CA GLY A 78 -12.38 -10.87 1.22
C GLY A 78 -12.37 -11.45 -0.18
N ASP A 79 -13.27 -10.94 -1.03
CA ASP A 79 -13.28 -11.27 -2.44
C ASP A 79 -12.04 -10.71 -3.17
N LEU A 80 -11.89 -11.05 -4.45
CA LEU A 80 -10.75 -10.60 -5.24
C LEU A 80 -10.69 -9.07 -5.34
N ASP A 81 -11.83 -8.40 -5.47
CA ASP A 81 -11.90 -6.94 -5.62
C ASP A 81 -11.40 -6.24 -4.34
N SER A 82 -11.78 -6.75 -3.16
CA SER A 82 -11.28 -6.27 -1.86
C SER A 82 -9.76 -6.42 -1.72
N ARG A 83 -9.22 -7.58 -2.14
CA ARG A 83 -7.76 -7.86 -2.11
C ARG A 83 -6.99 -6.97 -3.10
N CYS A 84 -7.54 -6.75 -4.30
CA CYS A 84 -6.97 -5.80 -5.27
C CYS A 84 -6.95 -4.37 -4.73
N LEU A 85 -8.03 -3.91 -4.09
CA LEU A 85 -8.09 -2.59 -3.49
C LEU A 85 -7.12 -2.43 -2.32
N ALA A 86 -7.02 -3.44 -1.44
CA ALA A 86 -6.06 -3.42 -0.36
C ALA A 86 -4.61 -3.31 -0.86
N LEU A 87 -4.26 -4.03 -1.92
CA LEU A 87 -2.94 -3.94 -2.55
C LEU A 87 -2.69 -2.55 -3.14
N THR A 88 -3.56 -2.06 -4.02
CA THR A 88 -3.40 -0.73 -4.61
C THR A 88 -3.39 0.35 -3.53
N GLY A 89 -4.25 0.26 -2.54
CA GLY A 89 -4.28 1.21 -1.42
C GLY A 89 -3.03 1.16 -0.56
N SER A 90 -2.38 0.00 -0.43
CA SER A 90 -1.08 -0.07 0.23
C SER A 90 0.03 0.65 -0.52
N PHE A 91 -0.01 0.64 -1.85
CA PHE A 91 0.90 1.45 -2.66
C PHE A 91 0.60 2.95 -2.56
N GLU A 92 -0.67 3.35 -2.50
CA GLU A 92 -1.05 4.77 -2.37
C GLU A 92 -0.71 5.36 -0.99
N THR A 93 -0.86 4.55 0.06
CA THR A 93 -0.80 5.03 1.45
C THR A 93 0.49 4.67 2.17
N GLY A 94 1.25 3.72 1.64
CA GLY A 94 2.38 3.11 2.33
C GLY A 94 1.99 2.31 3.59
N LYS A 95 0.73 1.88 3.70
CA LYS A 95 0.20 1.11 4.83
C LYS A 95 -0.44 -0.18 4.32
N PHE A 96 -0.27 -1.28 5.04
CA PHE A 96 -1.00 -2.50 4.72
C PHE A 96 -2.45 -2.41 5.20
N SER A 97 -3.29 -3.35 4.76
CA SER A 97 -4.65 -3.51 5.27
C SER A 97 -4.63 -3.98 6.73
N PRO A 98 -5.55 -3.50 7.59
CA PRO A 98 -6.64 -2.56 7.27
C PRO A 98 -6.25 -1.06 7.28
N GLU A 99 -5.02 -0.71 7.65
CA GLU A 99 -4.60 0.69 7.83
C GLU A 99 -4.65 1.52 6.54
N CYS A 100 -4.50 0.93 5.36
CA CYS A 100 -4.65 1.66 4.10
C CYS A 100 -6.05 2.27 3.95
N PHE A 101 -7.10 1.60 4.43
CA PHE A 101 -8.49 2.11 4.42
C PHE A 101 -8.74 3.22 5.44
N ALA A 102 -7.81 3.43 6.38
CA ALA A 102 -7.94 4.46 7.41
C ALA A 102 -6.90 5.59 7.27
N THR A 103 -6.15 5.61 6.16
CA THR A 103 -5.14 6.63 5.93
C THR A 103 -5.77 7.92 5.44
N MET A 104 -5.35 9.05 6.03
CA MET A 104 -5.83 10.37 5.65
C MET A 104 -4.69 11.36 5.48
N THR A 105 -4.89 12.31 4.59
CA THR A 105 -4.04 13.50 4.44
C THR A 105 -4.92 14.75 4.48
N GLY A 106 -4.37 15.86 4.99
CA GLY A 106 -5.05 17.15 4.90
C GLY A 106 -4.85 17.81 3.54
N ASN A 107 -5.30 19.05 3.44
CA ASN A 107 -5.38 19.80 2.19
C ASN A 107 -4.05 20.45 1.83
N PHE A 108 -3.20 19.74 1.08
CA PHE A 108 -1.93 20.25 0.57
C PHE A 108 -1.98 20.62 -0.93
N ASP A 109 -2.99 20.15 -1.67
CA ASP A 109 -3.13 20.29 -3.13
C ASP A 109 -4.41 21.02 -3.57
N GLY A 110 -5.20 21.53 -2.63
CA GLY A 110 -6.48 22.19 -2.90
C GLY A 110 -7.69 21.26 -2.93
N GLN A 111 -7.50 19.95 -2.71
CA GLN A 111 -8.57 18.94 -2.78
C GLN A 111 -9.29 18.71 -1.45
N GLY A 112 -9.00 19.50 -0.42
CA GLY A 112 -9.55 19.29 0.92
C GLY A 112 -8.84 18.11 1.60
N MET A 113 -9.57 17.28 2.34
CA MET A 113 -8.99 16.06 2.89
C MET A 113 -9.07 14.91 1.89
N SER A 114 -8.07 14.04 1.92
CA SER A 114 -8.10 12.74 1.27
C SER A 114 -8.16 11.64 2.33
N PHE A 115 -8.91 10.57 2.06
CA PHE A 115 -9.16 9.51 3.02
C PHE A 115 -9.36 8.16 2.32
N GLY A 116 -8.89 7.09 2.95
CA GLY A 116 -9.12 5.72 2.50
C GLY A 116 -8.06 5.19 1.53
N ALA A 117 -8.31 3.97 1.06
CA ALA A 117 -7.38 3.18 0.26
C ALA A 117 -6.99 3.87 -1.04
N LEU A 118 -7.92 4.55 -1.72
CA LEU A 118 -7.64 5.30 -2.95
C LEU A 118 -7.47 6.81 -2.74
N GLN A 119 -7.31 7.26 -1.48
CA GLN A 119 -7.24 8.68 -1.14
C GLN A 119 -8.41 9.48 -1.74
N TRP A 120 -9.62 8.98 -1.52
CA TRP A 120 -10.88 9.64 -1.90
C TRP A 120 -10.92 11.03 -1.28
N ASN A 121 -11.28 12.06 -2.05
CA ASN A 121 -11.13 13.45 -1.61
C ASN A 121 -12.38 14.30 -1.83
N PHE A 122 -12.47 15.39 -1.07
CA PHE A 122 -13.59 16.32 -1.17
C PHE A 122 -13.59 17.14 -2.47
N GLY A 123 -12.41 17.50 -2.98
CA GLY A 123 -12.26 18.32 -4.17
C GLY A 123 -12.87 17.68 -5.43
N GLN A 124 -12.80 16.35 -5.54
CA GLN A 124 -13.41 15.57 -6.63
C GLN A 124 -14.82 15.07 -6.32
N GLY A 125 -15.35 15.29 -5.11
CA GLY A 125 -16.65 14.76 -4.73
C GLY A 125 -16.65 13.26 -4.39
N THR A 126 -15.49 12.61 -4.45
CA THR A 126 -15.40 11.15 -4.32
C THR A 126 -15.63 10.72 -2.87
N LEU A 127 -15.00 11.39 -1.91
CA LEU A 127 -15.19 11.06 -0.49
C LEU A 127 -16.62 11.32 0.00
N GLN A 128 -17.27 12.38 -0.48
CA GLN A 128 -18.66 12.70 -0.12
C GLN A 128 -19.61 11.57 -0.53
N THR A 129 -19.37 10.93 -1.68
CA THR A 129 -20.20 9.84 -2.18
C THR A 129 -20.18 8.66 -1.20
N LEU A 130 -18.99 8.27 -0.76
CA LEU A 130 -18.81 7.18 0.21
C LEU A 130 -19.40 7.52 1.58
N LEU A 131 -19.17 8.74 2.08
CA LEU A 131 -19.72 9.17 3.37
C LEU A 131 -21.25 9.24 3.36
N LYS A 132 -21.86 9.67 2.25
CA LYS A 132 -23.33 9.66 2.10
C LYS A 132 -23.91 8.25 2.17
N GLU A 133 -23.24 7.28 1.53
CA GLU A 133 -23.63 5.87 1.63
C GLU A 133 -23.52 5.38 3.08
N MET A 134 -22.45 5.74 3.78
CA MET A 134 -22.28 5.39 5.20
C MET A 134 -23.40 5.99 6.07
N PHE A 135 -23.73 7.27 5.87
CA PHE A 135 -24.80 7.93 6.64
C PHE A 135 -26.17 7.30 6.38
N ALA A 136 -26.43 6.87 5.15
CA ALA A 136 -27.72 6.28 4.78
C ALA A 136 -27.90 4.86 5.32
N ASN A 137 -26.83 4.06 5.36
CA ASN A 137 -26.93 2.62 5.57
C ASN A 137 -26.41 2.15 6.95
N HIS A 138 -25.62 2.95 7.65
CA HIS A 138 -24.91 2.55 8.87
C HIS A 138 -24.95 3.66 9.94
N GLN A 139 -26.17 4.16 10.22
CA GLN A 139 -26.38 5.33 11.07
C GLN A 139 -25.92 5.11 12.52
N ASP A 140 -26.10 3.91 13.06
CA ASP A 140 -25.64 3.50 14.39
C ASP A 140 -24.12 3.63 14.54
N ILE A 141 -23.35 3.20 13.53
CA ILE A 141 -21.89 3.28 13.53
C ILE A 141 -21.42 4.74 13.49
N VAL A 142 -21.97 5.55 12.58
CA VAL A 142 -21.54 6.96 12.47
C VAL A 142 -21.96 7.80 13.67
N VAL A 143 -23.10 7.50 14.31
CA VAL A 143 -23.47 8.11 15.59
C VAL A 143 -22.49 7.72 16.68
N GLY A 144 -22.11 6.44 16.77
CA GLY A 144 -21.14 5.96 17.75
C GLY A 144 -19.74 6.56 17.58
N ILE A 145 -19.31 6.80 16.35
CA ILE A 145 -17.98 7.35 16.05
C ILE A 145 -17.93 8.87 16.18
N PHE A 146 -18.88 9.58 15.58
CA PHE A 146 -18.81 11.05 15.47
C PHE A 146 -19.56 11.76 16.60
N GLY A 147 -20.52 11.11 17.26
CA GLY A 147 -21.29 11.68 18.37
C GLY A 147 -21.88 13.04 18.02
N GLU A 148 -21.62 14.04 18.87
CA GLU A 148 -22.06 15.43 18.67
C GLU A 148 -21.50 16.09 17.39
N ASN A 149 -20.37 15.60 16.87
CA ASN A 149 -19.74 16.14 15.66
C ASN A 149 -20.44 15.69 14.37
N LEU A 150 -21.32 14.68 14.43
CA LEU A 150 -21.96 14.10 13.24
C LEU A 150 -22.76 15.15 12.45
N GLY A 151 -23.48 16.03 13.14
CA GLY A 151 -24.28 17.07 12.50
C GLY A 151 -23.44 18.03 11.66
N GLN A 152 -22.27 18.46 12.18
CA GLN A 152 -21.34 19.31 11.46
C GLN A 152 -20.81 18.62 10.20
N LEU A 153 -20.43 17.34 10.32
CA LEU A 153 -19.95 16.56 9.17
C LEU A 153 -21.06 16.40 8.12
N GLN A 154 -22.27 16.01 8.51
CA GLN A 154 -23.39 15.85 7.58
C GLN A 154 -23.73 17.16 6.86
N GLN A 155 -23.72 18.29 7.56
CA GLN A 155 -23.91 19.61 6.95
C GLN A 155 -22.83 19.90 5.90
N ALA A 156 -21.56 19.61 6.20
CA ALA A 156 -20.46 19.78 5.26
C ALA A 156 -20.63 18.90 4.00
N ILE A 157 -20.98 17.63 4.17
CA ILE A 157 -21.13 16.67 3.07
C ILE A 157 -22.36 16.96 2.20
N ASN A 158 -23.44 17.47 2.80
CA ASN A 158 -24.68 17.82 2.10
C ASN A 158 -24.67 19.23 1.49
N GLY A 159 -23.84 20.14 2.02
CA GLY A 159 -23.70 21.52 1.52
C GLY A 159 -22.92 21.66 0.21
N GLY A 160 -22.51 20.56 -0.41
CA GLY A 160 -21.80 20.56 -1.69
C GLY A 160 -20.28 20.71 -1.56
N LYS A 161 -19.60 20.93 -2.70
CA LYS A 161 -18.13 20.94 -2.77
C LYS A 161 -17.51 22.02 -1.88
N GLU A 162 -18.02 23.24 -1.93
CA GLU A 162 -17.47 24.37 -1.16
C GLU A 162 -17.58 24.12 0.35
N ALA A 163 -18.75 23.67 0.83
CA ALA A 163 -18.95 23.34 2.23
C ALA A 163 -18.00 22.22 2.71
N ALA A 164 -17.79 21.18 1.89
CA ALA A 164 -16.85 20.11 2.20
C ALA A 164 -15.39 20.59 2.27
N LEU A 165 -14.99 21.48 1.35
CA LEU A 165 -13.65 22.08 1.36
C LEU A 165 -13.45 23.01 2.58
N SER A 166 -14.44 23.83 2.90
CA SER A 166 -14.42 24.68 4.11
C SER A 166 -14.36 23.84 5.38
N PHE A 167 -15.09 22.74 5.43
CA PHE A 167 -15.02 21.80 6.54
C PHE A 167 -13.62 21.18 6.68
N ALA A 168 -13.04 20.65 5.59
CA ALA A 168 -11.67 20.13 5.63
C ALA A 168 -10.65 21.17 6.12
N ALA A 169 -10.80 22.43 5.69
CA ALA A 169 -9.97 23.52 6.18
C ALA A 169 -10.19 23.79 7.69
N SER A 170 -11.41 23.64 8.20
CA SER A 170 -11.71 23.87 9.61
C SER A 170 -11.15 22.82 10.57
N ILE A 171 -10.85 21.61 10.07
CA ILE A 171 -10.41 20.47 10.89
C ILE A 171 -8.92 20.13 10.72
N GLN A 172 -8.13 21.03 10.14
CA GLN A 172 -6.71 20.79 9.87
C GLN A 172 -5.80 21.86 10.46
N ASP A 173 -4.58 21.45 10.80
CA ASP A 173 -3.47 22.36 11.02
C ASP A 173 -3.06 22.94 9.67
N GLN A 174 -3.22 24.25 9.51
CA GLN A 174 -2.98 24.94 8.24
C GLN A 174 -1.49 24.98 7.84
N ALA A 175 -0.57 24.92 8.81
CA ALA A 175 0.86 24.93 8.52
C ALA A 175 1.37 23.54 8.14
N LYS A 176 0.80 22.49 8.74
CA LYS A 176 1.23 21.09 8.53
C LYS A 176 0.40 20.34 7.51
N HIS A 177 -0.75 20.89 7.11
CA HIS A 177 -1.73 20.21 6.25
C HIS A 177 -2.13 18.83 6.80
N THR A 178 -2.31 18.73 8.12
CA THR A 178 -2.70 17.50 8.82
C THR A 178 -4.02 17.69 9.54
N ILE A 179 -4.93 16.72 9.42
CA ILE A 179 -6.17 16.68 10.19
C ILE A 179 -5.86 16.63 11.69
N THR A 180 -6.51 17.48 12.47
CA THR A 180 -6.33 17.59 13.92
C THR A 180 -7.29 16.68 14.68
N ASP A 181 -6.97 16.43 15.95
CA ASP A 181 -7.91 15.78 16.85
C ASP A 181 -9.07 16.73 17.20
N PRO A 182 -10.30 16.23 17.42
CA PRO A 182 -10.67 14.80 17.48
C PRO A 182 -10.95 14.14 16.11
N TRP A 183 -11.03 14.93 15.03
CA TRP A 183 -11.43 14.46 13.70
C TRP A 183 -10.54 13.35 13.15
N LYS A 184 -9.24 13.45 13.36
CA LYS A 184 -8.28 12.42 12.96
C LYS A 184 -8.60 11.06 13.59
N GLN A 185 -8.96 11.02 14.87
CA GLN A 185 -9.31 9.77 15.55
C GLN A 185 -10.64 9.21 15.06
N MET A 186 -11.65 10.08 14.85
CA MET A 186 -12.97 9.67 14.36
C MET A 186 -12.91 9.09 12.94
N PHE A 187 -12.23 9.77 12.00
CA PHE A 187 -12.03 9.25 10.65
C PHE A 187 -11.18 7.97 10.66
N ARG A 188 -10.16 7.88 11.51
CA ARG A 188 -9.40 6.64 11.65
C ARG A 188 -10.29 5.49 12.12
N ALA A 189 -11.14 5.71 13.12
CA ALA A 189 -12.09 4.71 13.59
C ALA A 189 -13.04 4.27 12.46
N LEU A 190 -13.58 5.22 11.69
CA LEU A 190 -14.45 4.93 10.55
C LEU A 190 -13.77 4.03 9.51
N GLY A 191 -12.55 4.36 9.08
CA GLY A 191 -11.83 3.59 8.05
C GLY A 191 -11.44 2.18 8.49
N LEU A 192 -11.40 1.93 9.79
CA LEU A 192 -11.15 0.61 10.35
C LEU A 192 -12.43 -0.24 10.49
N THR A 193 -13.62 0.33 10.23
CA THR A 193 -14.87 -0.44 10.23
C THR A 193 -14.99 -1.32 8.98
N PRO A 194 -15.45 -2.58 9.10
CA PRO A 194 -15.74 -3.43 7.94
C PRO A 194 -16.74 -2.80 6.96
N GLU A 195 -17.71 -2.06 7.48
CA GLU A 195 -18.77 -1.40 6.70
C GLU A 195 -18.19 -0.33 5.78
N PHE A 196 -17.33 0.54 6.31
CA PHE A 196 -16.71 1.58 5.49
C PHE A 196 -15.69 0.99 4.50
N GLN A 197 -14.96 -0.07 4.88
CA GLN A 197 -14.10 -0.80 3.95
C GLN A 197 -14.90 -1.39 2.78
N ALA A 198 -16.07 -1.96 3.06
CA ALA A 198 -16.95 -2.49 2.01
C ALA A 198 -17.52 -1.37 1.12
N ILE A 199 -17.79 -0.18 1.68
CA ILE A 199 -18.17 1.02 0.92
C ILE A 199 -17.02 1.46 0.00
N GLU A 200 -15.77 1.47 0.48
CA GLU A 200 -14.62 1.78 -0.37
C GLU A 200 -14.45 0.80 -1.52
N VAL A 201 -14.64 -0.50 -1.28
CA VAL A 201 -14.65 -1.53 -2.32
C VAL A 201 -15.73 -1.22 -3.36
N ARG A 202 -16.97 -0.96 -2.95
CA ARG A 202 -18.05 -0.58 -3.88
C ARG A 202 -17.74 0.73 -4.62
N GLY A 203 -17.15 1.71 -3.96
CA GLY A 203 -16.71 2.96 -4.56
C GLY A 203 -15.71 2.77 -5.71
N ALA A 204 -14.92 1.69 -5.66
CA ALA A 204 -13.96 1.33 -6.69
C ALA A 204 -14.56 0.53 -7.87
N ALA A 205 -15.88 0.25 -7.88
CA ALA A 205 -16.55 -0.60 -8.87
C ALA A 205 -16.21 -0.28 -10.33
N THR A 206 -16.18 1.02 -10.68
CA THR A 206 -15.87 1.45 -12.06
C THR A 206 -14.45 1.04 -12.49
N TYR A 207 -13.49 1.06 -11.56
CA TYR A 207 -12.12 0.63 -11.85
C TYR A 207 -12.03 -0.89 -12.02
N TYR A 208 -12.75 -1.67 -11.22
CA TYR A 208 -12.81 -3.13 -11.43
C TYR A 208 -13.39 -3.46 -12.81
N GLN A 209 -14.47 -2.80 -13.23
CA GLN A 209 -15.08 -3.02 -14.54
C GLN A 209 -14.14 -2.67 -15.70
N LYS A 210 -13.38 -1.59 -15.59
CA LYS A 210 -12.32 -1.26 -16.57
C LYS A 210 -11.20 -2.29 -16.56
N GLY A 211 -10.79 -2.74 -15.36
CA GLY A 211 -9.78 -3.78 -15.19
C GLY A 211 -10.19 -5.12 -15.81
N ILE A 212 -11.46 -5.55 -15.62
CA ILE A 212 -12.06 -6.73 -16.26
C ILE A 212 -11.87 -6.67 -17.78
N ARG A 213 -12.25 -5.53 -18.39
CA ARG A 213 -12.18 -5.35 -19.83
C ARG A 213 -10.74 -5.44 -20.33
N LEU A 214 -9.79 -4.80 -19.64
CA LEU A 214 -8.37 -4.93 -20.01
C LEU A 214 -7.87 -6.38 -19.85
N CYS A 215 -8.29 -7.11 -18.81
CA CYS A 215 -7.95 -8.53 -18.69
C CYS A 215 -8.48 -9.33 -19.89
N GLN A 216 -9.71 -9.06 -20.34
CA GLN A 216 -10.30 -9.70 -21.53
C GLN A 216 -9.53 -9.33 -22.79
N ASP A 217 -9.24 -8.05 -23.01
CA ASP A 217 -8.51 -7.54 -24.19
C ASP A 217 -7.12 -8.19 -24.33
N TYR A 218 -6.45 -8.45 -23.21
CA TYR A 218 -5.10 -9.03 -23.18
C TYR A 218 -5.07 -10.54 -22.95
N GLY A 219 -6.23 -11.16 -22.69
CA GLY A 219 -6.35 -12.56 -22.31
C GLY A 219 -5.53 -12.88 -21.06
N LEU A 220 -5.59 -12.02 -20.03
CA LEU A 220 -5.08 -12.29 -18.69
C LEU A 220 -6.18 -12.94 -17.85
N TRP A 221 -5.84 -14.03 -17.16
CA TRP A 221 -6.82 -14.87 -16.48
C TRP A 221 -6.56 -15.03 -14.98
N SER A 222 -5.42 -14.57 -14.49
CA SER A 222 -5.00 -14.74 -13.10
C SER A 222 -5.50 -13.65 -12.15
N GLU A 223 -5.55 -13.95 -10.84
CA GLU A 223 -5.79 -12.96 -9.78
C GLU A 223 -4.77 -11.81 -9.84
N ARG A 224 -3.49 -12.12 -10.09
CA ARG A 224 -2.46 -11.08 -10.30
C ARG A 224 -2.69 -10.25 -11.56
N GLY A 225 -3.15 -10.87 -12.66
CA GLY A 225 -3.54 -10.16 -13.86
C GLY A 225 -4.67 -9.16 -13.59
N ARG A 226 -5.66 -9.57 -12.80
CA ARG A 226 -6.75 -8.70 -12.33
C ARG A 226 -6.24 -7.55 -11.46
N ALA A 227 -5.37 -7.83 -10.49
CA ALA A 227 -4.76 -6.81 -9.65
C ALA A 227 -3.95 -5.78 -10.46
N LEU A 228 -3.17 -6.25 -11.44
CA LEU A 228 -2.37 -5.38 -12.31
C LEU A 228 -3.25 -4.43 -13.12
N MET A 229 -4.31 -4.95 -13.75
CA MET A 229 -5.21 -4.13 -14.56
C MET A 229 -6.04 -3.15 -13.73
N PHE A 230 -6.51 -3.58 -12.55
CA PHE A 230 -7.15 -2.69 -11.59
C PHE A 230 -6.21 -1.53 -11.20
N ASP A 231 -4.97 -1.85 -10.81
CA ASP A 231 -3.97 -0.85 -10.41
C ASP A 231 -3.64 0.13 -11.54
N ILE A 232 -3.58 -0.34 -12.80
CA ILE A 232 -3.43 0.52 -13.99
C ILE A 232 -4.63 1.45 -14.15
N CYS A 233 -5.85 0.95 -13.98
CA CYS A 233 -7.06 1.76 -14.10
C CYS A 233 -7.12 2.86 -13.02
N VAL A 234 -6.70 2.56 -11.80
CA VAL A 234 -6.64 3.54 -10.70
C VAL A 234 -5.56 4.60 -10.97
N GLN A 235 -4.33 4.19 -11.24
CA GLN A 235 -3.18 5.11 -11.40
C GLN A 235 -3.19 5.90 -12.71
N ASN A 236 -3.79 5.35 -13.77
CA ASN A 236 -3.60 5.88 -15.13
C ASN A 236 -4.91 6.03 -15.91
N GLY A 237 -6.05 5.64 -15.33
CA GLY A 237 -7.35 5.64 -16.00
C GLY A 237 -7.53 4.49 -16.99
N SER A 238 -6.55 4.27 -17.87
CA SER A 238 -6.47 3.16 -18.83
C SER A 238 -5.07 3.06 -19.47
N ILE A 239 -4.96 2.30 -20.56
CA ILE A 239 -3.79 2.22 -21.44
C ILE A 239 -4.14 2.92 -22.76
N ALA A 240 -3.29 3.83 -23.25
CA ALA A 240 -3.50 4.51 -24.52
C ALA A 240 -3.38 3.55 -25.71
N ASP A 241 -4.16 3.76 -26.78
CA ASP A 241 -4.27 2.80 -27.89
C ASP A 241 -2.94 2.50 -28.59
N GLY A 242 -2.07 3.51 -28.77
CA GLY A 242 -0.72 3.29 -29.29
C GLY A 242 0.11 2.34 -28.43
N VAL A 243 -0.03 2.41 -27.10
CA VAL A 243 0.64 1.49 -26.16
C VAL A 243 0.00 0.11 -26.21
N LYS A 244 -1.33 0.01 -26.38
CA LYS A 244 -2.01 -1.27 -26.56
C LYS A 244 -1.49 -2.01 -27.80
N ALA A 245 -1.31 -1.31 -28.92
CA ALA A 245 -0.78 -1.89 -30.14
C ALA A 245 0.64 -2.48 -29.94
N LEU A 246 1.51 -1.76 -29.22
CA LEU A 246 2.85 -2.25 -28.86
C LEU A 246 2.80 -3.49 -27.96
N ILE A 247 1.91 -3.51 -26.97
CA ILE A 247 1.70 -4.67 -26.08
C ILE A 247 1.28 -5.89 -26.91
N MET A 248 0.30 -5.75 -27.80
CA MET A 248 -0.18 -6.86 -28.64
C MET A 248 0.90 -7.34 -29.62
N ALA A 249 1.69 -6.43 -30.17
CA ALA A 249 2.83 -6.79 -31.02
C ALA A 249 3.90 -7.59 -30.25
N ASP A 250 4.15 -7.27 -28.98
CA ASP A 250 5.08 -8.03 -28.14
C ASP A 250 4.50 -9.36 -27.67
N PHE A 251 3.18 -9.44 -27.45
CA PHE A 251 2.51 -10.73 -27.19
C PHE A 251 2.69 -11.71 -28.35
N GLY A 252 2.62 -11.23 -29.59
CA GLY A 252 2.84 -12.05 -30.78
C GLY A 252 4.26 -12.63 -30.91
N LYS A 253 5.22 -12.16 -30.10
CA LYS A 253 6.60 -12.65 -30.06
C LYS A 253 6.84 -13.66 -28.95
N LEU A 254 5.83 -13.95 -28.11
CA LEU A 254 5.99 -14.90 -27.01
C LEU A 254 6.16 -16.34 -27.54
N PRO A 255 7.00 -17.16 -26.89
CA PRO A 255 7.20 -18.54 -27.30
C PRO A 255 5.90 -19.34 -27.19
N GLN A 256 5.52 -20.05 -28.25
CA GLN A 256 4.33 -20.92 -28.24
C GLN A 256 4.49 -22.16 -27.35
N SER A 257 5.73 -22.52 -27.00
CA SER A 257 6.05 -23.67 -26.15
C SER A 257 5.97 -23.36 -24.64
N ALA A 258 5.73 -22.11 -24.25
CA ALA A 258 5.63 -21.73 -22.85
C ALA A 258 4.37 -22.30 -22.20
N SER A 259 4.45 -22.66 -20.92
CA SER A 259 3.28 -23.04 -20.14
C SER A 259 2.27 -21.88 -20.01
N PRO A 260 1.00 -22.16 -19.66
CA PRO A 260 0.01 -21.10 -19.42
C PRO A 260 0.45 -20.07 -18.37
N GLU A 261 1.10 -20.52 -17.28
CA GLU A 261 1.59 -19.64 -16.21
C GLU A 261 2.78 -18.79 -16.66
N GLU A 262 3.74 -19.37 -17.39
CA GLU A 262 4.86 -18.61 -17.97
C GLU A 262 4.36 -17.57 -18.97
N THR A 263 3.37 -17.93 -19.78
CA THR A 263 2.73 -17.02 -20.74
C THR A 263 1.99 -15.89 -20.02
N GLU A 264 1.20 -16.19 -18.99
CA GLU A 264 0.50 -15.20 -18.17
C GLU A 264 1.48 -14.21 -17.54
N LEU A 265 2.55 -14.71 -16.90
CA LEU A 265 3.59 -13.88 -16.31
C LEU A 265 4.30 -13.01 -17.35
N ALA A 266 4.66 -13.59 -18.50
CA ALA A 266 5.33 -12.85 -19.58
C ALA A 266 4.43 -11.72 -20.13
N LYS A 267 3.13 -11.99 -20.32
CA LYS A 267 2.17 -10.96 -20.73
C LYS A 267 2.05 -9.85 -19.69
N MET A 268 1.92 -10.18 -18.41
CA MET A 268 1.88 -9.19 -17.33
C MET A 268 3.15 -8.32 -17.29
N ARG A 269 4.34 -8.92 -17.46
CA ARG A 269 5.61 -8.18 -17.57
C ARG A 269 5.61 -7.21 -18.74
N ILE A 270 5.15 -7.64 -19.92
CA ILE A 270 5.05 -6.78 -21.11
C ILE A 270 4.11 -5.60 -20.84
N VAL A 271 2.91 -5.86 -20.32
CA VAL A 271 1.95 -4.80 -19.97
C VAL A 271 2.57 -3.82 -18.97
N ALA A 272 3.18 -4.32 -17.90
CA ALA A 272 3.80 -3.50 -16.86
C ALA A 272 4.89 -2.59 -17.44
N ASN A 273 5.79 -3.15 -18.25
CA ASN A 273 6.89 -2.42 -18.87
C ASN A 273 6.40 -1.38 -19.89
N ARG A 274 5.51 -1.76 -20.82
CA ARG A 274 4.97 -0.85 -21.83
C ARG A 274 4.15 0.26 -21.24
N ARG A 275 3.34 -0.03 -20.21
CA ARG A 275 2.59 1.01 -19.51
C ARG A 275 3.53 1.97 -18.80
N ALA A 276 4.59 1.48 -18.14
CA ALA A 276 5.58 2.31 -17.46
C ALA A 276 6.39 3.19 -18.43
N GLU A 277 6.80 2.66 -19.57
CA GLU A 277 7.52 3.40 -20.63
C GLU A 277 6.72 4.58 -21.19
N ALA A 278 5.39 4.43 -21.21
CA ALA A 278 4.47 5.49 -21.61
C ALA A 278 4.08 6.45 -20.46
N ALA A 279 4.74 6.38 -19.30
CA ALA A 279 4.59 7.37 -18.24
C ALA A 279 5.47 8.59 -18.52
N ASN A 280 5.32 9.65 -17.71
CA ASN A 280 6.26 10.76 -17.73
C ASN A 280 7.69 10.23 -17.47
N PRO A 281 8.71 10.65 -18.23
CA PRO A 281 10.09 10.16 -18.11
C PRO A 281 10.64 10.16 -16.68
N LYS A 282 10.27 11.14 -15.86
CA LYS A 282 10.69 11.23 -14.45
C LYS A 282 10.17 10.08 -13.58
N PHE A 283 9.03 9.48 -13.95
CA PHE A 283 8.32 8.48 -13.16
C PHE A 283 8.35 7.08 -13.76
N VAL A 284 8.99 6.87 -14.91
CA VAL A 284 9.02 5.57 -15.62
C VAL A 284 9.45 4.44 -14.69
N GLU A 285 10.57 4.59 -13.97
CA GLU A 285 11.09 3.52 -13.11
C GLU A 285 10.30 3.34 -11.81
N ASP A 286 9.62 4.37 -11.34
CA ASP A 286 8.70 4.23 -10.20
C ASP A 286 7.46 3.43 -10.60
N VAL A 287 6.84 3.80 -11.72
CA VAL A 287 5.71 3.08 -12.30
C VAL A 287 6.10 1.65 -12.64
N ARG A 288 7.27 1.44 -13.26
CA ARG A 288 7.77 0.10 -13.64
C ARG A 288 7.91 -0.79 -12.41
N ARG A 289 8.56 -0.31 -11.35
CA ARG A 289 8.74 -1.07 -10.10
C ARG A 289 7.41 -1.47 -9.47
N ARG A 290 6.45 -0.56 -9.41
CA ARG A 290 5.10 -0.86 -8.91
C ARG A 290 4.37 -1.90 -9.75
N LYS A 291 4.31 -1.73 -11.07
CA LYS A 291 3.59 -2.67 -11.95
C LYS A 291 4.25 -4.04 -12.01
N LEU A 292 5.60 -4.09 -12.03
CA LEU A 292 6.33 -5.35 -11.97
C LEU A 292 6.18 -6.03 -10.61
N CYS A 293 6.12 -5.30 -9.50
CA CYS A 293 5.84 -5.90 -8.19
C CYS A 293 4.54 -6.72 -8.23
N ILE A 294 3.50 -6.22 -8.89
CA ILE A 294 2.25 -6.96 -9.08
C ILE A 294 2.45 -8.16 -10.01
N ALA A 295 3.05 -7.93 -11.18
CA ALA A 295 3.27 -8.99 -12.18
C ALA A 295 4.10 -10.15 -11.62
N GLU A 296 5.22 -9.87 -10.95
CA GLU A 296 6.15 -10.83 -10.35
C GLU A 296 5.60 -11.47 -9.06
N GLY A 297 4.59 -10.86 -8.44
CA GLY A 297 4.03 -11.29 -7.16
C GLY A 297 4.89 -10.92 -5.94
N LYS A 298 6.03 -10.26 -6.17
CA LYS A 298 6.91 -9.74 -5.12
C LYS A 298 7.72 -8.55 -5.63
N GLY A 299 8.11 -7.65 -4.73
CA GLY A 299 8.94 -6.51 -5.10
C GLY A 299 9.05 -5.46 -3.99
N VAL A 300 9.72 -4.35 -4.29
CA VAL A 300 9.82 -3.21 -3.39
C VAL A 300 9.21 -1.98 -4.08
N VAL A 301 8.22 -1.37 -3.42
CA VAL A 301 7.54 -0.15 -3.90
C VAL A 301 7.64 0.89 -2.80
N HIS A 302 8.20 2.06 -3.13
CA HIS A 302 8.42 3.17 -2.20
C HIS A 302 9.12 2.77 -0.88
N GLY A 303 10.06 1.80 -0.97
CA GLY A 303 10.82 1.30 0.19
C GLY A 303 10.12 0.22 1.02
N ILE A 304 8.90 -0.18 0.66
CA ILE A 304 8.14 -1.23 1.33
C ILE A 304 8.25 -2.53 0.52
N SER A 305 8.52 -3.64 1.21
CA SER A 305 8.61 -4.97 0.60
C SER A 305 7.24 -5.64 0.53
N TYR A 306 6.93 -6.20 -0.63
CA TYR A 306 5.67 -6.84 -0.95
C TYR A 306 5.87 -8.30 -1.35
N ASP A 307 5.00 -9.15 -0.83
CA ASP A 307 4.79 -10.54 -1.20
C ASP A 307 3.29 -10.73 -1.35
N LEU A 308 2.81 -10.72 -2.59
CA LEU A 308 1.40 -10.64 -2.91
C LEU A 308 0.63 -11.89 -2.49
N ALA A 309 1.23 -13.06 -2.64
CA ALA A 309 0.63 -14.31 -2.22
C ALA A 309 0.48 -14.35 -0.70
N ARG A 310 1.53 -13.99 0.04
CA ARG A 310 1.53 -14.05 1.51
C ARG A 310 0.68 -12.96 2.15
N GLN A 311 0.72 -11.74 1.63
CA GLN A 311 0.13 -10.57 2.28
C GLN A 311 -1.29 -10.28 1.79
N PHE A 312 -1.60 -10.63 0.54
CA PHE A 312 -2.89 -10.30 -0.11
C PHE A 312 -3.57 -11.52 -0.73
N GLY A 313 -2.96 -12.71 -0.69
CA GLY A 313 -3.52 -13.89 -1.33
C GLY A 313 -3.57 -13.79 -2.85
N LEU A 314 -2.76 -12.94 -3.50
CA LEU A 314 -2.84 -12.74 -4.95
C LEU A 314 -1.76 -13.57 -5.65
N ASP A 315 -2.16 -14.57 -6.45
CA ASP A 315 -1.24 -15.44 -7.18
C ASP A 315 -1.67 -15.71 -8.64
N LEU A 316 -0.99 -16.61 -9.37
CA LEU A 316 -1.37 -17.09 -10.71
C LEU A 316 -2.53 -18.09 -10.66
N ARG A 317 -3.48 -17.89 -9.75
CA ARG A 317 -4.71 -18.68 -9.71
C ARG A 317 -5.72 -18.08 -10.66
N LYS A 318 -6.52 -18.93 -11.31
CA LYS A 318 -7.56 -18.49 -12.23
C LYS A 318 -8.68 -17.79 -11.47
N VAL A 319 -9.11 -16.63 -11.98
CA VAL A 319 -10.27 -15.92 -11.42
C VAL A 319 -11.53 -16.74 -11.68
N ALA A 320 -12.31 -17.02 -10.63
CA ALA A 320 -13.58 -17.72 -10.77
C ALA A 320 -14.52 -16.96 -11.71
N GLY A 321 -15.12 -17.66 -12.69
CA GLY A 321 -16.00 -17.06 -13.71
C GLY A 321 -15.28 -16.44 -14.91
N ALA A 322 -13.95 -16.43 -14.96
CA ALA A 322 -13.18 -16.06 -16.16
C ALA A 322 -13.15 -17.24 -17.15
N GLY A 323 -14.27 -17.47 -17.84
CA GLY A 323 -14.38 -18.45 -18.92
C GLY A 323 -15.59 -19.37 -18.78
N SER A 324 -16.72 -18.91 -19.32
CA SER A 324 -17.74 -19.70 -19.98
C SER A 324 -18.24 -18.89 -21.16
#